data_AF-A0A6G2QBN9-F1
#
_entry.id   AF-A0A6G2QBN9-F1
#
_cell.length_a   1.000
_cell.length_b   1.000
_cell.length_c   1.000
_cell.angle_alpha   90.00
_cell.angle_beta   90.00
_cell.angle_gamma   90.00
#
_symmetry.space_group_name_H-M   'P 1'
#
loop_
_entity.id
_entity.type
_entity.pdbx_description
1 polymer ?
#
loop_
_entity_poly.entity_id
_entity_poly.type
_entity_poly.pdbx_seq_one_letter_code
_entity_poly.pdbx_strand_id
1 'polypeptide(L)'
;ANTRAGFPPPRVVVVGHANGMRGGLPHFGEALRRGQARADGVAEVFRSALAVHLARLQADGETVTLLADIEVTTRSEGNAPPPGAPSGPDSGA
;
A
#
# COMPACT_ATOMS: atom_id res chain seq x y z
N ALA A 1 -24.10 -0.98 6.10
CA ALA A 1 -23.70 -2.40 5.96
C ALA A 1 -24.14 -2.87 4.58
N ASN A 2 -23.24 -2.84 3.60
CA ASN A 2 -23.56 -3.29 2.24
C ASN A 2 -23.14 -4.75 2.05
N THR A 3 -24.04 -5.61 2.50
CA THR A 3 -23.95 -7.07 2.55
C THR A 3 -24.80 -7.68 1.41
N ARG A 4 -24.56 -7.31 0.15
CA ARG A 4 -25.32 -7.93 -0.97
C ARG A 4 -24.62 -9.10 -1.68
N ALA A 5 -23.43 -9.50 -1.23
CA ALA A 5 -22.83 -10.77 -1.63
C ALA A 5 -21.83 -11.29 -0.58
N GLY A 6 -22.30 -11.70 0.60
CA GLY A 6 -21.71 -12.69 1.54
C GLY A 6 -20.23 -12.64 1.98
N PHE A 7 -19.38 -11.83 1.39
CA PHE A 7 -17.95 -11.79 1.64
C PHE A 7 -17.61 -10.58 2.50
N PRO A 8 -16.57 -10.68 3.35
CA PRO A 8 -16.10 -9.56 4.13
C PRO A 8 -15.72 -8.40 3.20
N PRO A 9 -15.81 -7.15 3.68
CA PRO A 9 -15.40 -6.01 2.89
C PRO A 9 -13.95 -6.15 2.39
N PRO A 10 -13.62 -5.62 1.19
CA PRO A 10 -12.29 -5.70 0.65
C PRO A 10 -11.24 -5.08 1.58
N ARG A 11 -10.05 -5.68 1.60
CA ARG A 11 -8.90 -5.19 2.38
C ARG A 11 -7.72 -4.97 1.45
N VAL A 12 -7.04 -3.84 1.62
CA VAL A 12 -5.84 -3.45 0.87
C VAL A 12 -4.70 -3.21 1.85
N VAL A 13 -3.55 -3.83 1.57
CA VAL A 13 -2.32 -3.62 2.34
C VAL A 13 -1.28 -3.03 1.41
N VAL A 14 -0.82 -1.82 1.71
CA VAL A 14 0.28 -1.18 0.98
C VAL A 14 1.56 -1.44 1.76
N VAL A 15 2.50 -2.15 1.14
CA VAL A 15 3.79 -2.50 1.75
C VAL A 15 4.89 -1.63 1.16
N GLY A 16 5.54 -0.85 2.01
CA GLY A 16 6.59 0.06 1.62
C GLY A 16 7.98 -0.49 1.86
N HIS A 17 8.77 -0.53 0.79
CA HIS A 17 10.18 -0.96 0.80
C HIS A 17 11.09 0.22 0.47
N ALA A 18 12.22 0.32 1.17
CA ALA A 18 13.21 1.35 0.92
C ALA A 18 14.60 0.93 1.40
N ASN A 19 15.62 1.42 0.71
CA ASN A 19 16.97 1.46 1.26
C ASN A 19 17.11 2.66 2.21
N GLY A 20 17.79 2.45 3.33
CA GLY A 20 18.05 3.48 4.33
C GLY A 20 19.55 3.66 4.52
N MET A 21 20.01 4.90 4.48
CA MET A 21 21.41 5.24 4.72
C MET A 21 21.48 6.33 5.78
N ARG A 22 22.40 6.22 6.75
CA ARG A 22 22.67 7.25 7.75
C ARG A 22 24.17 7.38 7.92
N GLY A 23 24.72 8.57 7.69
CA GLY A 23 26.17 8.78 7.68
C GLY A 23 26.90 7.97 6.60
N GLY A 24 26.23 7.69 5.47
CA GLY A 24 26.82 6.90 4.38
C GLY A 24 26.83 5.38 4.58
N LEU A 25 26.22 4.87 5.67
CA LEU A 25 26.15 3.44 5.96
C LEU A 25 24.70 2.94 5.94
N PRO A 26 24.46 1.66 5.57
CA PRO A 26 23.13 1.04 5.67
C PRO A 26 22.54 1.18 7.06
N HIS A 27 21.29 1.63 7.15
CA HIS A 27 20.61 1.88 8.41
C HIS A 27 19.16 1.41 8.36
N PHE A 28 18.87 0.29 9.02
CA PHE A 28 17.55 -0.36 9.01
C PHE A 28 16.44 0.57 9.49
N GLY A 29 16.65 1.35 10.55
CA GLY A 29 15.63 2.29 11.02
C GLY A 29 15.30 3.42 10.02
N GLU A 30 16.24 3.78 9.13
CA GLU A 30 15.98 4.77 8.08
C GLU A 30 15.22 4.11 6.93
N ALA A 31 15.54 2.85 6.62
CA ALA A 31 14.82 2.04 5.66
C ALA A 31 13.35 1.86 6.07
N LEU A 32 13.08 1.54 7.34
CA LEU A 32 11.73 1.44 7.88
C LEU A 32 10.96 2.76 7.77
N ARG A 33 11.55 3.89 8.20
CA ARG A 33 10.88 5.20 8.11
C ARG A 33 10.55 5.59 6.68
N ARG A 34 11.49 5.41 5.75
CA ARG A 34 11.29 5.73 4.33
C ARG A 34 10.27 4.80 3.68
N GLY A 35 10.34 3.50 3.97
CA GLY A 35 9.37 2.52 3.48
C GLY A 35 7.97 2.89 3.97
N GLN A 36 7.83 3.22 5.26
CA GLN A 36 6.54 3.63 5.83
C GLN A 36 6.00 4.90 5.15
N ALA A 37 6.81 5.96 5.03
CA ALA A 37 6.39 7.20 4.37
C ALA A 37 5.94 6.98 2.91
N ARG A 38 6.61 6.09 2.18
CA ARG A 38 6.20 5.70 0.82
C ARG A 38 4.85 4.97 0.82
N ALA A 39 4.66 4.01 1.74
CA ALA A 39 3.41 3.28 1.86
C ALA A 39 2.24 4.21 2.20
N ASP A 40 2.47 5.16 3.11
CA ASP A 40 1.47 6.16 3.50
C ASP A 40 1.08 7.07 2.32
N GLY A 41 2.06 7.58 1.57
CA GLY A 41 1.79 8.38 0.38
C GLY A 41 1.01 7.62 -0.70
N VAL A 42 1.33 6.35 -0.93
CA VAL A 42 0.57 5.51 -1.87
C VAL A 42 -0.84 5.23 -1.37
N ALA A 43 -1.02 4.96 -0.07
CA ALA A 43 -2.35 4.73 0.50
C ALA A 43 -3.25 5.96 0.42
N GLU A 44 -2.70 7.16 0.60
CA GLU A 44 -3.42 8.43 0.45
C GLU A 44 -3.93 8.61 -0.99
N VAL A 45 -3.05 8.46 -1.97
CA VAL A 45 -3.41 8.57 -3.40
C VAL A 45 -4.40 7.47 -3.78
N PHE A 46 -4.19 6.24 -3.31
CA PHE A 46 -5.09 5.11 -3.55
C PHE A 46 -6.50 5.38 -3.03
N ARG A 47 -6.65 5.85 -1.77
CA ARG A 47 -7.96 6.18 -1.18
C ARG A 47 -8.66 7.28 -1.99
N SER A 48 -7.91 8.30 -2.40
CA SER A 48 -8.45 9.42 -3.18
C SER A 48 -8.95 8.96 -4.55
N ALA A 49 -8.14 8.18 -5.28
CA ALA A 49 -8.53 7.63 -6.57
C ALA A 49 -9.71 6.64 -6.47
N LEU A 50 -9.72 5.81 -5.41
CA LEU A 50 -10.79 4.86 -5.16
C LEU A 50 -12.12 5.56 -4.86
N ALA A 51 -12.11 6.66 -4.10
CA ALA A 51 -13.30 7.47 -3.85
C ALA A 51 -13.94 7.96 -5.15
N VAL A 52 -13.11 8.52 -6.05
CA VAL A 52 -13.56 8.99 -7.37
C VAL A 52 -14.10 7.83 -8.22
N HIS A 53 -13.43 6.69 -8.19
CA HIS A 53 -13.84 5.52 -8.97
C HIS A 53 -15.18 4.94 -8.48
N LEU A 54 -15.37 4.80 -7.17
CA LEU A 54 -16.62 4.34 -6.58
C LEU A 54 -17.77 5.32 -6.86
N ALA A 55 -17.52 6.63 -6.77
CA ALA A 55 -18.53 7.63 -7.13
C ALA A 55 -18.94 7.52 -8.59
N ARG A 56 -17.97 7.33 -9.51
CA ARG A 56 -18.25 7.17 -10.94
C ARG A 56 -19.04 5.88 -11.24
N LEU A 57 -18.67 4.76 -10.63
CA LEU A 57 -19.34 3.47 -10.87
C LEU A 57 -20.78 3.44 -10.37
N GLN A 58 -21.08 4.23 -9.32
CA GLN A 58 -22.38 4.23 -8.64
C GLN A 58 -23.21 5.48 -8.97
N ALA A 59 -22.76 6.33 -9.90
CA ALA A 59 -23.41 7.61 -10.22
C ALA A 59 -24.85 7.42 -10.72
N ASP A 60 -25.10 6.37 -11.51
CA ASP A 60 -26.40 6.08 -12.12
C ASP A 60 -27.16 4.94 -11.41
N GLY A 61 -26.71 4.53 -10.22
CA GLY A 61 -27.21 3.33 -9.55
C GLY A 61 -27.26 3.43 -8.02
N GLU A 62 -27.65 2.32 -7.37
CA GLU A 62 -27.62 2.22 -5.91
C GLU A 62 -26.17 2.28 -5.39
N THR A 63 -25.95 2.99 -4.29
CA THR A 63 -24.64 3.00 -3.62
C THR A 63 -24.46 1.70 -2.83
N VAL A 64 -23.71 0.76 -3.39
CA VAL A 64 -23.46 -0.58 -2.85
C VAL A 64 -22.11 -0.67 -2.12
N THR A 65 -21.20 0.29 -2.24
CA THR A 65 -19.93 0.26 -1.50
C THR A 65 -19.48 1.67 -1.16
N LEU A 66 -19.23 1.90 0.13
CA LEU A 66 -18.64 3.14 0.61
C LEU A 66 -17.13 2.96 0.74
N LEU A 67 -16.38 4.06 0.59
CA LEU A 67 -14.93 4.05 0.85
C LEU A 67 -14.61 3.56 2.27
N ALA A 68 -15.43 3.93 3.25
CA ALA A 68 -15.28 3.54 4.65
C ALA A 68 -15.47 2.03 4.88
N ASP A 69 -16.09 1.31 3.94
CA ASP A 69 -16.22 -0.15 4.02
C ASP A 69 -14.90 -0.84 3.63
N ILE A 70 -13.96 -0.17 2.96
CA ILE A 70 -12.71 -0.77 2.46
C ILE A 70 -11.55 -0.43 3.40
N GLU A 71 -10.99 -1.44 4.06
CA GLU A 71 -9.86 -1.27 4.95
C GLU A 71 -8.57 -1.09 4.14
N VAL A 72 -7.91 0.06 4.27
CA VAL A 72 -6.61 0.33 3.65
C VAL A 72 -5.57 0.55 4.74
N THR A 73 -4.64 -0.39 4.88
CA THR A 73 -3.55 -0.34 5.87
C THR A 73 -2.21 -0.19 5.20
N THR A 74 -1.24 0.36 5.95
CA THR A 74 0.13 0.55 5.50
C THR A 74 1.09 -0.15 6.46
N ARG A 75 2.18 -0.68 5.92
CA ARG A 75 3.30 -1.16 6.72
C ARG A 75 4.60 -1.04 5.94
N SER A 76 5.72 -1.00 6.65
CA SER A 76 7.04 -1.09 6.05
C SER A 76 7.71 -2.43 6.33
N GLU A 77 8.42 -2.95 5.33
CA GLU A 77 9.34 -4.08 5.49
C GLU A 77 10.81 -3.65 5.39
N GLY A 78 11.08 -2.35 5.51
CA GLY A 78 12.42 -1.79 5.46
C GLY A 78 13.11 -2.09 4.13
N ASN A 79 14.31 -2.65 4.21
CA ASN A 79 15.13 -2.98 3.04
C ASN A 79 14.89 -4.40 2.52
N ALA A 80 13.90 -5.14 3.06
CA ALA A 80 13.50 -6.41 2.46
C ALA A 80 13.05 -6.15 1.01
N PRO A 81 13.52 -6.93 0.03
CA PRO A 81 13.06 -6.78 -1.34
C PRO A 81 11.58 -7.18 -1.45
N PRO A 82 10.80 -6.53 -2.33
CA PRO A 82 9.42 -6.95 -2.55
C PRO A 82 9.37 -8.36 -3.15
N PRO A 83 8.28 -9.13 -2.92
CA PRO A 83 8.12 -10.45 -3.53
C PRO A 83 8.28 -10.41 -5.04
N GLY A 84 9.10 -11.30 -5.60
CA GLY A 84 9.38 -11.35 -7.03
C GLY A 84 10.29 -10.24 -7.55
N ALA A 85 10.88 -9.42 -6.68
CA ALA A 85 11.99 -8.56 -7.09
C ALA A 85 13.12 -9.42 -7.66
N PRO A 86 13.78 -8.98 -8.75
CA PRO A 86 15.00 -9.63 -9.18
C PRO A 86 15.98 -9.63 -8.00
N SER A 87 16.47 -10.80 -7.63
CA SER A 87 17.66 -10.89 -6.78
C SER A 87 18.72 -10.03 -7.46
N GLY A 88 19.22 -9.01 -6.77
CA GLY A 88 20.21 -8.08 -7.32
C GLY A 88 21.39 -8.85 -7.93
N PRO A 89 22.17 -8.21 -8.82
CA PRO A 89 23.27 -8.89 -9.51
C PRO A 89 24.17 -9.56 -8.48
N ASP A 90 24.54 -10.81 -8.76
CA ASP A 90 25.44 -11.62 -7.96
C ASP A 90 26.55 -10.73 -7.40
N SER A 91 26.63 -10.61 -6.08
CA SER A 91 27.83 -10.14 -5.41
C SER A 91 28.86 -11.26 -5.51
N GLY A 92 29.38 -11.46 -6.71
CA GLY A 92 30.32 -12.52 -7.06
C GLY A 92 31.38 -11.99 -8.02
N ALA A 93 32.60 -11.92 -7.47
CA ALA A 93 33.90 -11.58 -8.08
C ALA A 93 34.25 -10.09 -8.23
#